data_AF-A0A6G0W1U1-F1
#
_entry.id   AF-A0A6G0W1U1-F1
#
_cell.length_a   1.000
_cell.length_b   1.000
_cell.length_c   1.000
_cell.angle_alpha   90.00
_cell.angle_beta   90.00
_cell.angle_gamma   90.00
#
_symmetry.space_group_name_H-M   'P 1'
#
loop_
_entity.id
_entity.type
_entity.pdbx_description
1 polymer ?
#
loop_
_entity_poly.entity_id
_entity_poly.type
_entity_poly.pdbx_seq_one_letter_code
_entity_poly.pdbx_strand_id
1 'polypeptide(L)'
;YDVSNKITCFYQGNLNIPSDPSSFEVDVKSLPCECDAIHYSEFYINQSSMIDVDEKILKSMTDLNKPVIVALRRIEEYSGWSAILGENGNAYETNILCNFAKNHNIQGYDLIYLDPGSIEDVDRNVSKNIIPYIKQLKEFCPFLIIGANIIPNPKYLKNQYIYNFEELNKVLTYFQIYALELNECNPKLYNGMTPITKSNTSDNHLYS
;
A
#
# COMPACT_ATOMS: atom_id res chain seq x y z
N TYR A 1 15.19 -1.09 -7.91
CA TYR A 1 14.50 0.13 -8.38
C TYR A 1 14.38 1.04 -7.17
N ASP A 2 14.99 2.22 -7.21
CA ASP A 2 14.97 3.19 -6.11
C ASP A 2 13.84 4.21 -6.37
N VAL A 3 12.89 4.29 -5.42
CA VAL A 3 11.73 5.20 -5.45
C VAL A 3 11.95 6.48 -4.66
N SER A 4 13.04 6.60 -3.88
CA SER A 4 13.21 7.65 -2.88
C SER A 4 13.31 9.08 -3.45
N ASN A 5 13.63 9.22 -4.73
CA ASN A 5 13.72 10.50 -5.44
C ASN A 5 12.73 10.63 -6.60
N LYS A 6 11.67 9.80 -6.62
CA LYS A 6 10.68 9.78 -7.70
C LYS A 6 9.40 10.48 -7.28
N ILE A 7 8.83 11.28 -8.17
CA ILE A 7 7.52 11.89 -7.96
C ILE A 7 6.44 10.86 -8.31
N THR A 8 5.75 10.36 -7.30
CA THR A 8 4.60 9.46 -7.47
C THR A 8 3.32 10.29 -7.52
N CYS A 9 2.53 10.10 -8.57
CA CYS A 9 1.24 10.76 -8.72
C CYS A 9 0.11 9.77 -8.45
N PHE A 10 -0.82 10.18 -7.59
CA PHE A 10 -1.98 9.38 -7.20
C PHE A 10 -3.10 9.54 -8.22
N TYR A 11 -3.66 8.42 -8.64
CA TYR A 11 -4.73 8.34 -9.63
C TYR A 11 -5.85 7.45 -9.10
N GLN A 12 -7.09 7.96 -9.14
CA GLN A 12 -8.25 7.18 -8.74
C GLN A 12 -8.72 6.28 -9.88
N GLY A 13 -8.61 4.98 -9.69
CA GLY A 13 -8.96 3.99 -10.70
C GLY A 13 -10.46 3.82 -10.92
N ASN A 14 -11.13 3.20 -9.95
CA ASN A 14 -12.54 2.81 -10.04
C ASN A 14 -13.45 3.98 -9.63
N LEU A 15 -14.16 4.52 -10.61
CA LEU A 15 -15.01 5.71 -10.47
C LEU A 15 -16.39 5.41 -9.87
N ASN A 16 -16.74 4.13 -9.66
CA ASN A 16 -18.07 3.71 -9.21
C ASN A 16 -18.26 3.75 -7.69
N ILE A 17 -17.25 4.16 -6.92
CA ILE A 17 -17.35 4.32 -5.47
C ILE A 17 -17.32 5.82 -5.17
N PRO A 18 -18.37 6.38 -4.54
CA PRO A 18 -18.42 7.80 -4.20
C PRO A 18 -17.28 8.09 -3.23
N SER A 19 -16.31 8.84 -3.70
CA SER A 19 -15.00 8.92 -3.08
C SER A 19 -14.84 10.13 -2.17
N ASP A 20 -13.89 9.95 -1.26
CA ASP A 20 -13.13 10.98 -0.58
C ASP A 20 -13.02 12.27 -1.42
N PRO A 21 -13.40 13.45 -0.88
CA PRO A 21 -13.37 14.72 -1.62
C PRO A 21 -11.99 15.16 -2.12
N SER A 22 -10.91 14.46 -1.75
CA SER A 22 -9.56 14.65 -2.31
C SER A 22 -9.33 13.96 -3.67
N SER A 23 -10.27 13.14 -4.12
CA SER A 23 -10.13 12.35 -5.34
C SER A 23 -10.71 13.10 -6.56
N PHE A 24 -9.89 13.34 -7.58
CA PHE A 24 -10.31 13.98 -8.81
C PHE A 24 -10.36 12.94 -9.94
N GLU A 25 -11.40 13.01 -10.79
CA GLU A 25 -11.36 12.40 -12.12
C GLU A 25 -10.28 13.12 -12.95
N VAL A 26 -9.06 12.61 -12.91
CA VAL A 26 -7.95 13.11 -13.71
C VAL A 26 -8.03 12.41 -15.07
N ASP A 27 -8.13 13.13 -16.18
CA ASP A 27 -7.86 12.50 -17.49
C ASP A 27 -6.39 12.04 -17.46
N VAL A 28 -6.13 10.79 -17.84
CA VAL A 28 -4.77 10.23 -17.99
C VAL A 28 -3.83 11.19 -18.73
N LYS A 29 -4.35 11.92 -19.72
CA LYS A 29 -3.60 12.92 -20.52
C LYS A 29 -3.22 14.19 -19.74
N SER A 30 -3.88 14.43 -18.61
CA SER A 30 -3.63 15.56 -17.72
C SER A 30 -2.67 15.23 -16.57
N LEU A 31 -2.14 13.99 -16.51
CA LEU A 31 -1.07 13.65 -15.56
C LEU A 31 0.17 14.52 -15.83
N PRO A 32 0.71 15.21 -14.79
CA PRO A 32 1.91 16.02 -14.93
C PRO A 32 3.09 15.27 -15.55
N CYS A 33 3.89 15.98 -16.33
CA CYS A 33 5.04 15.38 -17.00
C CYS A 33 6.11 14.91 -15.98
N GLU A 34 6.14 15.59 -14.83
CA GLU A 34 6.98 15.36 -13.66
C GLU A 34 6.65 14.06 -12.92
N CYS A 35 5.50 13.42 -13.16
CA CYS A 35 5.17 12.14 -12.54
C CYS A 35 6.12 11.03 -13.03
N ASP A 36 6.99 10.52 -12.18
CA ASP A 36 7.91 9.42 -12.48
C ASP A 36 7.25 8.04 -12.32
N ALA A 37 6.20 7.96 -11.51
CA ALA A 37 5.41 6.77 -11.25
C ALA A 37 3.94 7.14 -10.99
N ILE A 38 3.06 6.16 -11.19
CA ILE A 38 1.62 6.27 -10.99
C ILE A 38 1.24 5.35 -9.84
N HIS A 39 0.54 5.87 -8.85
CA HIS A 39 -0.13 5.09 -7.82
C HIS A 39 -1.61 5.01 -8.16
N TYR A 40 -2.06 3.82 -8.57
CA TYR A 40 -3.44 3.57 -8.96
C TYR A 40 -4.21 3.08 -7.73
N SER A 41 -5.17 3.89 -7.27
CA SER A 41 -6.08 3.48 -6.20
C SER A 41 -7.24 2.64 -6.74
N GLU A 42 -8.01 2.01 -5.85
CA GLU A 42 -9.21 1.21 -6.19
C GLU A 42 -8.93 -0.13 -6.90
N PHE A 43 -7.92 -0.88 -6.43
CA PHE A 43 -7.69 -2.27 -6.83
C PHE A 43 -8.16 -3.21 -5.71
N TYR A 44 -9.26 -3.91 -5.94
CA TYR A 44 -9.89 -4.75 -4.94
C TYR A 44 -9.60 -6.23 -5.16
N ILE A 45 -9.46 -6.97 -4.05
CA ILE A 45 -9.44 -8.42 -4.06
C ILE A 45 -10.38 -8.97 -2.99
N ASN A 46 -11.19 -9.98 -3.35
CA ASN A 46 -12.11 -10.62 -2.41
C ASN A 46 -11.46 -11.78 -1.65
N GLN A 47 -12.20 -12.38 -0.71
CA GLN A 47 -11.74 -13.54 0.06
C GLN A 47 -11.37 -14.77 -0.79
N SER A 48 -11.96 -14.92 -1.98
CA SER A 48 -11.64 -15.99 -2.93
C SER A 48 -10.52 -15.61 -3.92
N SER A 49 -9.78 -14.53 -3.65
CA SER A 49 -8.70 -14.00 -4.48
C SER A 49 -9.14 -13.55 -5.89
N MET A 50 -10.41 -13.19 -6.05
CA MET A 50 -10.92 -12.58 -7.29
C MET A 50 -10.61 -11.09 -7.28
N ILE A 51 -9.96 -10.62 -8.34
CA ILE A 51 -9.60 -9.21 -8.53
C ILE A 51 -10.80 -8.47 -9.13
N ASP A 52 -11.11 -7.31 -8.57
CA ASP A 52 -12.10 -6.36 -9.08
C ASP A 52 -11.42 -5.01 -9.36
N VAL A 53 -11.36 -4.66 -10.64
CA VAL A 53 -10.68 -3.48 -11.18
C VAL A 53 -11.28 -3.08 -12.52
N ASP A 54 -11.29 -1.77 -12.82
CA ASP A 54 -11.56 -1.29 -14.17
C ASP A 54 -10.31 -1.49 -15.04
N GLU A 55 -10.25 -2.60 -15.77
CA GLU A 55 -9.12 -2.93 -16.64
C GLU A 55 -8.90 -1.88 -17.75
N LYS A 56 -9.94 -1.18 -18.22
CA LYS A 56 -9.79 -0.15 -19.26
C LYS A 56 -9.04 1.06 -18.71
N ILE A 57 -9.40 1.50 -17.51
CA ILE A 57 -8.71 2.61 -16.83
C ILE A 57 -7.30 2.19 -16.44
N LEU A 58 -7.13 1.01 -15.84
CA LEU A 58 -5.80 0.49 -15.52
C LEU A 58 -4.91 0.43 -16.76
N LYS A 59 -5.42 -0.09 -17.89
CA LYS A 59 -4.69 -0.15 -19.14
C LYS A 59 -4.22 1.25 -19.58
N SER A 60 -5.10 2.23 -19.51
CA SER A 60 -4.76 3.60 -19.91
C SER A 60 -3.59 4.18 -19.09
N MET A 61 -3.45 3.82 -17.81
CA MET A 61 -2.28 4.18 -16.99
C MET A 61 -1.02 3.44 -17.45
N THR A 62 -1.13 2.14 -17.65
CA THR A 62 0.01 1.29 -18.00
C THR A 62 0.55 1.58 -19.40
N ASP A 63 -0.29 2.10 -20.31
CA ASP A 63 0.09 2.54 -21.65
C ASP A 63 0.96 3.81 -21.66
N LEU A 64 1.02 4.56 -20.54
CA LEU A 64 1.91 5.71 -20.39
C LEU A 64 3.39 5.32 -20.28
N ASN A 65 3.71 4.02 -20.21
CA ASN A 65 5.06 3.49 -20.06
C ASN A 65 5.80 4.06 -18.83
N LYS A 66 5.02 4.47 -17.82
CA LYS A 66 5.48 4.84 -16.48
C LYS A 66 5.20 3.69 -15.53
N PRO A 67 6.05 3.46 -14.50
CA PRO A 67 5.77 2.45 -13.48
C PRO A 67 4.44 2.72 -12.77
N VAL A 68 3.56 1.73 -12.76
CA VAL A 68 2.28 1.72 -12.07
C VAL A 68 2.40 0.82 -10.84
N ILE A 69 2.13 1.39 -9.67
CA ILE A 69 1.95 0.67 -8.41
C ILE A 69 0.46 0.72 -8.09
N VAL A 70 -0.15 -0.42 -7.77
CA VAL A 70 -1.58 -0.46 -7.45
C VAL A 70 -1.80 -0.62 -5.95
N ALA A 71 -2.76 0.13 -5.42
CA ALA A 71 -3.21 0.03 -4.04
C ALA A 71 -4.03 -1.25 -3.82
N LEU A 72 -3.40 -2.30 -3.29
CA LEU A 72 -4.07 -3.57 -3.03
C LEU A 72 -4.93 -3.46 -1.78
N ARG A 73 -6.24 -3.35 -1.98
CA ARG A 73 -7.26 -3.34 -0.93
C ARG A 73 -8.05 -4.64 -0.96
N ARG A 74 -8.35 -5.18 0.23
CA ARG A 74 -9.32 -6.26 0.36
C ARG A 74 -10.72 -5.68 0.56
N ILE A 75 -11.75 -6.33 0.02
CA ILE A 75 -13.15 -5.86 0.17
C ILE A 75 -13.56 -5.76 1.63
N GLU A 76 -13.12 -6.70 2.46
CA GLU A 76 -13.35 -6.69 3.91
C GLU A 76 -12.17 -6.08 4.68
N GLU A 77 -11.40 -5.19 4.05
CA GLU A 77 -10.33 -4.42 4.69
C GLU A 77 -9.40 -5.30 5.54
N TYR A 78 -9.28 -5.00 6.84
CA TYR A 78 -8.43 -5.71 7.78
C TYR A 78 -8.87 -7.16 8.02
N SER A 79 -10.17 -7.41 8.25
CA SER A 79 -10.68 -8.78 8.43
C SER A 79 -10.47 -9.64 7.19
N GLY A 80 -10.45 -9.03 6.00
CA GLY A 80 -10.08 -9.69 4.77
C GLY A 80 -8.66 -10.26 4.79
N TRP A 81 -7.71 -9.58 5.42
CA TRP A 81 -6.33 -10.06 5.59
C TRP A 81 -6.28 -11.19 6.62
N SER A 82 -6.96 -11.02 7.77
CA SER A 82 -7.09 -12.06 8.79
C SER A 82 -7.59 -13.40 8.23
N ALA A 83 -8.55 -13.35 7.29
CA ALA A 83 -9.18 -14.54 6.74
C ALA A 83 -8.25 -15.41 5.87
N ILE A 84 -7.21 -14.83 5.25
CA ILE A 84 -6.44 -15.49 4.19
C ILE A 84 -4.96 -15.71 4.52
N LEU A 85 -4.43 -15.02 5.53
CA LEU A 85 -3.02 -15.08 5.87
C LEU A 85 -2.69 -16.30 6.74
N GLY A 86 -2.06 -17.30 6.14
CA GLY A 86 -1.47 -18.45 6.84
C GLY A 86 0.01 -18.27 7.16
N GLU A 87 0.56 -19.15 8.01
CA GLU A 87 1.99 -19.13 8.38
C GLU A 87 2.92 -19.30 7.18
N ASN A 88 2.44 -19.96 6.12
CA ASN A 88 3.16 -20.18 4.86
C ASN A 88 2.74 -19.18 3.75
N GLY A 89 2.11 -18.06 4.13
CA GLY A 89 1.54 -17.09 3.20
C GLY A 89 0.23 -17.59 2.57
N ASN A 90 0.00 -17.22 1.30
CA ASN A 90 -1.12 -17.66 0.48
C ASN A 90 -0.64 -17.82 -0.98
N ALA A 91 -0.12 -19.01 -1.30
CA ALA A 91 0.53 -19.28 -2.59
C ALA A 91 -0.42 -19.12 -3.78
N TYR A 92 -1.70 -19.44 -3.57
CA TYR A 92 -2.73 -19.31 -4.59
C TYR A 92 -2.93 -17.84 -4.98
N GLU A 93 -3.15 -16.98 -4.00
CA GLU A 93 -3.38 -15.55 -4.22
C GLU A 93 -2.13 -14.85 -4.76
N THR A 94 -0.97 -15.13 -4.18
CA THR A 94 0.30 -14.52 -4.63
C THR A 94 0.59 -14.86 -6.10
N ASN A 95 0.28 -16.07 -6.56
CA ASN A 95 0.37 -16.43 -7.97
C ASN A 95 -0.63 -15.66 -8.86
N ILE A 96 -1.88 -15.47 -8.40
CA ILE A 96 -2.89 -14.67 -9.13
C ILE A 96 -2.39 -13.23 -9.30
N LEU A 97 -1.96 -12.58 -8.21
CA LEU A 97 -1.44 -11.22 -8.23
C LEU A 97 -0.17 -11.11 -9.09
N CYS A 98 0.68 -12.14 -9.08
CA CYS A 98 1.86 -12.17 -9.94
C CYS A 98 1.52 -12.11 -11.43
N ASN A 99 0.62 -13.01 -11.84
CA ASN A 99 0.23 -13.16 -13.23
C ASN A 99 -0.53 -11.92 -13.69
N PHE A 100 -1.40 -11.38 -12.82
CA PHE A 100 -2.09 -10.13 -13.10
C PHE A 100 -1.10 -8.99 -13.34
N ALA A 101 -0.09 -8.83 -12.48
CA ALA A 101 0.91 -7.78 -12.62
C ALA A 101 1.72 -7.90 -13.91
N LYS A 102 2.15 -9.13 -14.26
CA LYS A 102 2.86 -9.39 -15.52
C LYS A 102 2.00 -9.06 -16.74
N ASN A 103 0.74 -9.49 -16.74
CA ASN A 103 -0.16 -9.31 -17.88
C ASN A 103 -0.56 -7.85 -18.11
N HIS A 104 -0.57 -7.04 -17.06
CA HIS A 104 -0.97 -5.63 -17.11
C HIS A 104 0.21 -4.66 -16.97
N ASN A 105 1.45 -5.13 -17.00
CA ASN A 105 2.64 -4.29 -16.80
C ASN A 105 2.60 -3.46 -15.51
N ILE A 106 2.08 -4.01 -14.42
CA ILE A 106 2.12 -3.40 -13.07
C ILE A 106 3.48 -3.73 -12.44
N GLN A 107 4.10 -2.73 -11.82
CA GLN A 107 5.43 -2.84 -11.22
C GLN A 107 5.37 -3.11 -9.72
N GLY A 108 4.20 -3.00 -9.09
CA GLY A 108 4.11 -3.26 -7.67
C GLY A 108 2.72 -3.14 -7.06
N TYR A 109 2.66 -3.51 -5.79
CA TYR A 109 1.49 -3.42 -4.93
C TYR A 109 1.83 -2.59 -3.70
N ASP A 110 0.92 -1.71 -3.31
CA ASP A 110 0.92 -1.08 -2.00
C ASP A 110 -0.17 -1.72 -1.14
N LEU A 111 0.22 -2.39 -0.06
CA LEU A 111 -0.72 -3.14 0.79
C LEU A 111 -1.44 -2.17 1.74
N ILE A 112 -2.77 -2.13 1.69
CA ILE A 112 -3.58 -1.20 2.50
C ILE A 112 -4.45 -1.96 3.51
N TYR A 113 -4.82 -1.28 4.60
CA TYR A 113 -5.64 -1.81 5.71
C TYR A 113 -4.98 -3.00 6.42
N LEU A 114 -3.68 -2.90 6.69
CA LEU A 114 -2.93 -3.86 7.50
C LEU A 114 -3.13 -3.64 9.01
N ASP A 115 -3.92 -2.65 9.39
CA ASP A 115 -4.34 -2.36 10.75
C ASP A 115 -5.88 -2.40 10.86
N PRO A 116 -6.41 -2.67 12.07
CA PRO A 116 -7.85 -2.88 12.29
C PRO A 116 -8.72 -1.62 12.18
N GLY A 117 -8.16 -0.44 11.89
CA GLY A 117 -8.90 0.82 12.00
C GLY A 117 -9.50 1.00 13.40
N SER A 118 -10.52 1.84 13.56
CA SER A 118 -11.04 2.22 14.89
C SER A 118 -11.98 1.20 15.55
N ILE A 119 -12.41 0.17 14.82
CA ILE A 119 -13.58 -0.64 15.18
C ILE A 119 -13.23 -2.11 15.46
N GLU A 120 -12.15 -2.63 14.88
CA GLU A 120 -11.84 -4.06 14.95
C GLU A 120 -10.82 -4.41 16.05
N ASP A 121 -10.93 -5.65 16.55
CA ASP A 121 -9.95 -6.21 17.48
C ASP A 121 -8.66 -6.58 16.74
N VAL A 122 -7.53 -6.44 17.44
CA VAL A 122 -6.22 -6.76 16.87
C VAL A 122 -6.09 -8.28 16.67
N ASP A 123 -5.97 -8.71 15.42
CA ASP A 123 -5.56 -10.07 15.08
C ASP A 123 -4.05 -10.15 14.94
N ARG A 124 -3.42 -10.76 15.95
CA ARG A 124 -1.96 -10.94 16.00
C ARG A 124 -1.42 -11.80 14.86
N ASN A 125 -2.28 -12.57 14.19
CA ASN A 125 -1.87 -13.39 13.06
C ASN A 125 -1.61 -12.54 11.82
N VAL A 126 -2.26 -11.38 11.65
CA VAL A 126 -2.04 -10.53 10.48
C VAL A 126 -0.59 -10.06 10.42
N SER A 127 -0.06 -9.46 11.48
CA SER A 127 1.33 -8.96 11.48
C SER A 127 2.37 -10.10 11.40
N LYS A 128 2.06 -11.26 11.97
CA LYS A 128 2.90 -12.46 11.89
C LYS A 128 2.95 -13.03 10.47
N ASN A 129 1.79 -13.13 9.82
CA ASN A 129 1.61 -13.88 8.57
C ASN A 129 1.65 -12.99 7.32
N ILE A 130 1.62 -11.67 7.45
CA ILE A 130 1.86 -10.76 6.31
C ILE A 130 3.30 -10.86 5.79
N ILE A 131 4.27 -11.10 6.68
CA ILE A 131 5.69 -11.27 6.30
C ILE A 131 5.91 -12.47 5.37
N PRO A 132 5.48 -13.70 5.71
CA PRO A 132 5.62 -14.84 4.80
C PRO A 132 4.81 -14.63 3.51
N TYR A 133 3.65 -13.96 3.55
CA TYR A 133 2.90 -13.60 2.34
C TYR A 133 3.70 -12.68 1.40
N ILE A 134 4.31 -11.60 1.93
CA ILE A 134 5.15 -10.68 1.13
C ILE A 134 6.37 -11.41 0.57
N LYS A 135 7.04 -12.25 1.36
CA LYS A 135 8.19 -13.05 0.91
C LYS A 135 7.79 -13.94 -0.26
N GLN A 136 6.67 -14.65 -0.13
CA GLN A 136 6.14 -15.51 -1.19
C GLN A 136 5.79 -14.73 -2.45
N LEU A 137 5.14 -13.57 -2.34
CA LEU A 137 4.85 -12.71 -3.49
C LEU A 137 6.14 -12.27 -4.22
N LYS A 138 7.20 -11.93 -3.48
CA LYS A 138 8.51 -11.59 -4.05
C LYS A 138 9.25 -12.80 -4.63
N GLU A 139 9.09 -13.98 -4.07
CA GLU A 139 9.65 -15.23 -4.62
C GLU A 139 9.01 -15.57 -5.97
N PHE A 140 7.68 -15.49 -6.08
CA PHE A 140 6.97 -15.70 -7.35
C PHE A 140 7.22 -14.59 -8.37
N CYS A 141 7.43 -13.35 -7.90
CA CYS A 141 7.60 -12.17 -8.75
C CYS A 141 8.75 -11.27 -8.24
N PRO A 142 10.01 -11.62 -8.53
CA PRO A 142 11.17 -10.87 -8.01
C PRO A 142 11.25 -9.40 -8.46
N PHE A 143 10.50 -9.02 -9.50
CA PHE A 143 10.45 -7.66 -10.02
C PHE A 143 9.49 -6.74 -9.24
N LEU A 144 8.58 -7.29 -8.42
CA LEU A 144 7.56 -6.50 -7.76
C LEU A 144 8.15 -5.58 -6.68
N ILE A 145 7.75 -4.32 -6.76
CA ILE A 145 7.88 -3.35 -5.68
C ILE A 145 6.71 -3.57 -4.73
N ILE A 146 6.99 -3.82 -3.45
CA ILE A 146 5.93 -4.01 -2.44
C ILE A 146 6.03 -2.90 -1.41
N GLY A 147 5.02 -2.05 -1.35
CA GLY A 147 4.82 -1.04 -0.33
C GLY A 147 3.82 -1.52 0.74
N ALA A 148 3.78 -0.81 1.86
CA ALA A 148 2.68 -0.91 2.80
C ALA A 148 2.22 0.47 3.24
N ASN A 149 0.91 0.66 3.28
CA ASN A 149 0.29 1.83 3.85
C ASN A 149 0.29 1.73 5.38
N ILE A 150 0.73 2.80 6.04
CA ILE A 150 0.84 2.90 7.49
C ILE A 150 -0.09 4.00 7.94
N ILE A 151 -1.08 3.62 8.74
CA ILE A 151 -1.95 4.56 9.44
C ILE A 151 -1.21 5.05 10.69
N PRO A 152 -0.93 6.35 10.80
CA PRO A 152 -0.08 6.89 11.85
C PRO A 152 -0.81 7.11 13.19
N ASN A 153 -1.68 6.18 13.54
CA ASN A 153 -2.36 6.18 14.83
C ASN A 153 -1.38 5.71 15.94
N PRO A 154 -1.17 6.50 17.02
CA PRO A 154 -0.23 6.13 18.09
C PRO A 154 -0.51 4.77 18.74
N LYS A 155 -1.79 4.33 18.77
CA LYS A 155 -2.19 3.01 19.27
C LYS A 155 -1.58 1.88 18.43
N TYR A 156 -1.44 2.09 17.12
CA TYR A 156 -1.00 1.07 16.16
C TYR A 156 0.51 1.10 15.95
N LEU A 157 1.09 2.30 15.83
CA LEU A 157 2.54 2.47 15.63
C LEU A 157 3.39 1.84 16.75
N LYS A 158 2.90 1.84 17.99
CA LYS A 158 3.61 1.25 19.13
C LYS A 158 3.34 -0.25 19.31
N ASN A 159 2.39 -0.80 18.56
CA ASN A 159 1.96 -2.18 18.73
C ASN A 159 2.61 -3.09 17.68
N GLN A 160 3.62 -3.84 18.10
CA GLN A 160 4.31 -4.83 17.26
C GLN A 160 3.39 -5.96 16.72
N TYR A 161 2.21 -6.15 17.32
CA TYR A 161 1.20 -7.09 16.81
C TYR A 161 0.35 -6.52 15.66
N ILE A 162 0.55 -5.24 15.32
CA ILE A 162 -0.03 -4.61 14.14
C ILE A 162 1.08 -4.34 13.13
N TYR A 163 2.06 -3.53 13.52
CA TYR A 163 3.23 -3.24 12.68
C TYR A 163 4.51 -3.75 13.33
N ASN A 164 5.03 -4.87 12.84
CA ASN A 164 6.39 -5.31 13.16
C ASN A 164 7.38 -4.64 12.19
N PHE A 165 7.71 -3.36 12.43
CA PHE A 165 8.58 -2.59 11.54
C PHE A 165 9.95 -3.22 11.33
N GLU A 166 10.51 -3.93 12.31
CA GLU A 166 11.81 -4.59 12.14
C GLU A 166 11.75 -5.65 11.03
N GLU A 167 10.73 -6.51 11.05
CA GLU A 167 10.54 -7.54 10.03
C GLU A 167 10.04 -6.94 8.70
N LEU A 168 9.13 -5.97 8.75
CA LEU A 168 8.60 -5.32 7.55
C LEU A 168 9.70 -4.59 6.77
N ASN A 169 10.64 -3.92 7.44
CA ASN A 169 11.81 -3.29 6.81
C ASN A 169 12.69 -4.27 6.01
N LYS A 170 12.68 -5.56 6.38
CA LYS A 170 13.48 -6.59 5.69
C LYS A 170 12.83 -7.03 4.37
N VAL A 171 11.51 -6.85 4.23
CA VAL A 171 10.74 -7.43 3.12
C VAL A 171 10.03 -6.40 2.26
N LEU A 172 9.76 -5.19 2.75
CA LEU A 172 9.13 -4.12 1.99
C LEU A 172 10.15 -3.28 1.23
N THR A 173 9.68 -2.58 0.20
CA THR A 173 10.48 -1.60 -0.55
C THR A 173 10.35 -0.20 0.04
N TYR A 174 9.16 0.17 0.51
CA TYR A 174 8.89 1.45 1.16
C TYR A 174 7.65 1.36 2.05
N PHE A 175 7.44 2.39 2.89
CA PHE A 175 6.18 2.63 3.59
C PHE A 175 5.52 3.88 3.04
N GLN A 176 4.21 3.86 2.88
CA GLN A 176 3.40 5.03 2.57
C GLN A 176 2.65 5.44 3.84
N ILE A 177 2.97 6.61 4.40
CA ILE A 177 2.33 7.07 5.64
C ILE A 177 1.08 7.87 5.30
N TYR A 178 -0.08 7.47 5.84
CA TYR A 178 -1.34 8.15 5.60
C TYR A 178 -1.46 9.41 6.47
N ALA A 179 -0.95 10.52 5.95
CA ALA A 179 -0.76 11.75 6.72
C ALA A 179 -2.06 12.49 7.10
N LEU A 180 -3.22 12.10 6.58
CA LEU A 180 -4.51 12.70 6.97
C LEU A 180 -4.76 12.53 8.47
N GLU A 181 -4.42 11.36 9.03
CA GLU A 181 -4.59 11.10 10.46
C GLU A 181 -3.48 11.70 11.35
N LEU A 182 -2.39 12.23 10.77
CA LEU A 182 -1.34 12.92 11.55
C LEU A 182 -1.80 14.29 12.07
N ASN A 183 -2.79 14.90 11.41
CA ASN A 183 -3.12 16.31 11.61
C ASN A 183 -4.48 16.55 12.28
N GLU A 184 -5.23 15.51 12.65
CA GLU A 184 -6.56 15.67 13.25
C GLU A 184 -6.55 16.45 14.58
N CYS A 185 -5.41 16.51 15.28
CA CYS A 185 -5.31 17.17 16.59
C CYS A 185 -4.31 18.35 16.67
N ASN A 186 -3.38 18.50 15.71
CA ASN A 186 -2.48 19.66 15.65
C ASN A 186 -1.78 19.75 14.28
N PRO A 187 -2.17 20.69 13.40
CA PRO A 187 -1.59 20.82 12.06
C PRO A 187 -0.09 21.20 12.02
N LYS A 188 0.56 21.37 13.19
CA LYS A 188 2.00 21.61 13.32
C LYS A 188 2.85 20.35 13.49
N LEU A 189 2.23 19.17 13.67
CA LEU A 189 2.94 17.95 14.07
C LEU A 189 3.61 17.25 12.88
N TYR A 190 3.06 17.35 11.67
CA TYR A 190 3.67 16.78 10.48
C TYR A 190 3.39 17.64 9.23
N ASN A 191 4.43 18.24 8.68
CA ASN A 191 4.36 19.10 7.48
C ASN A 191 4.78 18.39 6.18
N GLY A 192 4.83 17.06 6.18
CA GLY A 192 5.11 16.27 4.96
C GLY A 192 6.58 16.24 4.51
N MET A 193 7.54 16.68 5.34
CA MET A 193 8.96 16.57 5.03
C MET A 193 9.70 15.75 6.08
N THR A 194 9.96 14.48 5.80
CA THR A 194 11.10 13.77 6.43
C THR A 194 11.67 12.71 5.50
N PRO A 195 12.98 12.76 5.18
CA PRO A 195 13.65 11.62 4.57
C PRO A 195 13.73 10.48 5.59
N ILE A 196 13.34 9.26 5.21
CA ILE A 196 13.46 8.04 6.04
C ILE A 196 14.95 7.61 6.19
N THR A 197 15.92 8.40 5.72
CA THR A 197 17.32 7.99 5.73
C THR A 197 18.18 8.73 6.75
N LYS A 198 18.77 7.91 7.63
CA LYS A 198 19.92 8.11 8.53
C LYS A 198 19.65 8.75 9.90
N SER A 199 19.34 7.85 10.84
CA SER A 199 19.87 7.79 12.20
C SER A 199 20.54 9.07 12.74
N ASN A 200 19.78 9.84 13.51
CA ASN A 200 20.29 10.39 14.75
C ASN A 200 19.32 9.99 15.86
N THR A 201 19.80 9.17 16.78
CA THR A 201 19.07 8.55 17.90
C THR A 201 18.66 9.53 19.00
N SER A 202 18.38 10.79 18.68
CA SER A 202 18.07 11.81 19.69
C SER A 202 16.82 12.65 19.45
N ASP A 203 16.29 12.74 18.22
CA ASP A 203 15.15 13.63 17.96
C ASP A 203 13.91 12.86 17.54
N ASN A 204 13.26 12.34 18.57
CA ASN A 204 11.98 11.65 18.54
C ASN A 204 10.83 12.68 18.35
N HIS A 205 10.72 13.28 17.16
CA HIS A 205 9.63 14.21 16.84
C HIS A 205 8.25 13.52 16.62
N LEU A 206 8.18 12.19 16.76
CA LEU A 206 6.93 11.43 16.84
C LEU A 206 6.40 11.27 18.27
N TYR A 207 7.00 11.93 19.26
CA TYR A 207 6.75 11.70 20.69
C TYR A 207 6.24 12.92 21.48
N SER A 208 5.78 13.98 20.82
CA SER A 208 5.15 15.12 21.51
C SER A 208 3.65 15.20 21.24
#